data_AF-A0A1R1XCA9-F1
#
_entry.id   AF-A0A1R1XCA9-F1
#
_cell.length_a   1.000
_cell.length_b   1.000
_cell.length_c   1.000
_cell.angle_alpha   90.00
_cell.angle_beta   90.00
_cell.angle_gamma   90.00
#
_symmetry.space_group_name_H-M   'P 1'
#
loop_
_entity.id
_entity.type
_entity.pdbx_description
1 polymer ?
#
loop_
_entity_poly.entity_id
_entity_poly.type
_entity_poly.pdbx_seq_one_letter_code
_entity_poly.pdbx_strand_id
1 'polypeptide(L)'
;FGIPSMVSESPFKIYIGNIPTYLTDDQVIELLLTFGQLKSFILVKDNMTGTSKGFAFCEYSDTNVTDIACTGLNNMELGDRRIIVQRASVGSRTNQLPSQMMGMQPGVMPMGVPGGLLPSNLTGDNIQPTTILQLLNMVGNDELVDDEEYNDILEDVRDECGKFGTVEMLKIPRPVEGVKVNGVGKIFVKFQNVSEATTALRALAGRKFADRTVIVSYLTESDFYSENF
;
A
#
# COMPACT_ATOMS: atom_id res chain seq x y z
N PHE A 1 -28.41 -16.50 2.55
CA PHE A 1 -27.44 -17.20 1.69
C PHE A 1 -26.28 -17.64 2.58
N GLY A 2 -25.99 -18.94 2.64
CA GLY A 2 -25.09 -19.51 3.65
C GLY A 2 -23.61 -19.27 3.32
N ILE A 3 -23.07 -18.13 3.74
CA ILE A 3 -21.63 -17.89 3.69
C ILE A 3 -20.99 -18.68 4.85
N PRO A 4 -19.96 -19.50 4.59
CA PRO A 4 -19.26 -20.25 5.64
C PRO A 4 -18.70 -19.32 6.72
N SER A 5 -19.01 -19.62 7.99
CA SER A 5 -18.52 -18.90 9.17
C SER A 5 -17.11 -19.31 9.62
N MET A 6 -16.47 -20.20 8.87
CA MET A 6 -15.11 -20.66 9.11
C MET A 6 -14.19 -20.10 8.04
N VAL A 7 -13.32 -19.17 8.44
CA VAL A 7 -12.32 -18.56 7.55
C VAL A 7 -10.98 -19.22 7.80
N SER A 8 -10.60 -20.12 6.88
CA SER A 8 -9.32 -20.82 6.89
C SER A 8 -8.14 -19.84 6.89
N GLU A 9 -7.01 -20.24 7.47
CA GLU A 9 -5.78 -19.49 7.33
C GLU A 9 -5.28 -19.56 5.90
N SER A 10 -5.13 -18.40 5.28
CA SER A 10 -4.83 -18.25 3.86
C SER A 10 -4.17 -16.90 3.65
N PRO A 11 -3.25 -16.77 2.68
CA PRO A 11 -2.65 -15.49 2.33
C PRO A 11 -3.69 -14.46 1.87
N PHE A 12 -4.89 -14.89 1.46
CA PHE A 12 -5.99 -14.03 1.01
C PHE A 12 -7.02 -13.72 2.09
N LYS A 13 -6.78 -14.16 3.32
CA LYS A 13 -7.62 -13.81 4.46
C LYS A 13 -7.50 -12.32 4.77
N ILE A 14 -8.63 -11.67 4.96
CA ILE A 14 -8.74 -10.25 5.30
C ILE A 14 -9.20 -10.12 6.75
N TYR A 15 -8.60 -9.19 7.47
CA TYR A 15 -9.03 -8.70 8.78
C TYR A 15 -9.73 -7.35 8.60
N ILE A 16 -10.89 -7.21 9.24
CA ILE A 16 -11.68 -5.99 9.27
C ILE A 16 -11.84 -5.61 10.74
N GLY A 17 -11.21 -4.52 11.18
CA GLY A 17 -11.25 -4.03 12.55
C GLY A 17 -12.01 -2.71 12.69
N ASN A 18 -12.23 -2.32 13.95
CA ASN A 18 -12.92 -1.10 14.34
C ASN A 18 -14.37 -0.99 13.82
N ILE A 19 -15.03 -2.13 13.63
CA ILE A 19 -16.43 -2.20 13.25
C ILE A 19 -17.28 -1.77 14.46
N PRO A 20 -18.25 -0.86 14.30
CA PRO A 20 -19.20 -0.54 15.36
C PRO A 20 -19.92 -1.78 15.88
N THR A 21 -19.96 -1.96 17.20
CA THR A 21 -20.45 -3.20 17.84
C THR A 21 -21.96 -3.43 17.68
N TYR A 22 -22.70 -2.41 17.26
CA TYR A 22 -24.12 -2.46 16.95
C TYR A 22 -24.43 -3.01 15.54
N LEU A 23 -23.42 -3.18 14.68
CA LEU A 23 -23.61 -3.75 13.35
C LEU A 23 -23.72 -5.28 13.40
N THR A 24 -24.67 -5.80 12.62
CA THR A 24 -24.87 -7.24 12.44
C THR A 24 -23.99 -7.80 11.34
N ASP A 25 -23.82 -9.11 11.34
CA ASP A 25 -23.09 -9.82 10.28
C ASP A 25 -23.67 -9.56 8.89
N ASP A 26 -25.00 -9.62 8.71
CA ASP A 26 -25.64 -9.29 7.43
C ASP A 26 -25.27 -7.89 6.91
N GLN A 27 -25.27 -6.87 7.76
CA GLN A 27 -24.95 -5.49 7.36
C GLN A 27 -23.48 -5.35 6.92
N VAL A 28 -22.56 -6.02 7.63
CA VAL A 28 -21.15 -6.04 7.23
C VAL A 28 -20.95 -6.86 5.96
N ILE A 29 -21.68 -7.95 5.78
CA ILE A 29 -21.66 -8.76 4.56
C ILE A 29 -22.15 -7.96 3.36
N GLU A 30 -23.27 -7.26 3.46
CA GLU A 30 -23.82 -6.44 2.36
C GLU A 30 -22.82 -5.40 1.88
N LEU A 31 -22.09 -4.78 2.81
CA LEU A 31 -21.01 -3.85 2.48
C LEU A 31 -19.87 -4.53 1.71
N LEU A 32 -19.41 -5.69 2.17
CA LEU A 32 -18.32 -6.44 1.52
C LEU A 32 -18.71 -6.97 0.15
N LEU A 33 -19.98 -7.34 -0.04
CA LEU A 33 -20.49 -7.84 -1.33
C LEU A 33 -20.44 -6.79 -2.44
N THR A 34 -20.30 -5.50 -2.12
CA THR A 34 -20.10 -4.44 -3.12
C THR A 34 -18.76 -4.55 -3.86
N PHE A 35 -17.76 -5.21 -3.25
CA PHE A 35 -16.43 -5.42 -3.85
C PHE A 35 -16.33 -6.76 -4.57
N GLY A 36 -17.02 -7.79 -4.07
CA GLY A 36 -17.02 -9.11 -4.69
C GLY A 36 -17.74 -10.18 -3.87
N GLN A 37 -17.90 -11.36 -4.45
CA GLN A 37 -18.55 -12.46 -3.77
C GLN A 37 -17.64 -13.05 -2.68
N LEU A 38 -18.18 -13.21 -1.47
CA LEU A 38 -17.47 -13.78 -0.33
C LEU A 38 -17.45 -15.30 -0.39
N LYS A 39 -16.26 -15.88 -0.22
CA LYS A 39 -16.05 -17.31 -0.04
C LYS A 39 -16.28 -17.72 1.41
N SER A 40 -15.88 -16.88 2.35
CA SER A 40 -16.10 -17.10 3.79
C SER A 40 -16.12 -15.77 4.55
N PHE A 41 -16.85 -15.71 5.65
CA PHE A 41 -16.99 -14.51 6.49
C PHE A 41 -17.30 -14.89 7.93
N ILE A 42 -16.65 -14.23 8.89
CA ILE A 42 -16.95 -14.37 10.31
C ILE A 42 -16.84 -13.03 11.02
N LEU A 43 -17.95 -12.57 11.61
CA LEU A 43 -17.93 -11.50 12.60
C LEU A 43 -17.62 -12.10 13.97
N VAL A 44 -16.54 -11.68 14.61
CA VAL A 44 -16.14 -12.25 15.90
C VAL A 44 -16.99 -11.63 16.99
N LYS A 45 -17.79 -12.48 17.64
CA LYS A 45 -18.67 -12.13 18.75
C LYS A 45 -18.15 -12.74 20.04
N ASP A 46 -18.40 -12.07 21.15
CA ASP A 46 -18.15 -12.59 22.48
C ASP A 46 -19.08 -13.78 22.77
N ASN A 47 -18.53 -14.90 23.22
CA ASN A 47 -19.28 -16.16 23.39
C ASN A 47 -20.27 -16.11 24.57
N MET A 48 -20.08 -15.20 25.53
CA MET A 48 -20.95 -15.09 26.70
C MET A 48 -22.12 -14.13 26.44
N THR A 49 -21.86 -13.03 25.74
CA THR A 49 -22.84 -11.95 25.53
C THR A 49 -23.42 -11.90 24.13
N GLY A 50 -22.83 -12.60 23.16
CA GLY A 50 -23.19 -12.53 21.74
C GLY A 50 -22.85 -11.19 21.07
N THR A 51 -22.21 -10.27 21.80
CA THR A 51 -21.89 -8.92 21.32
C THR A 51 -20.71 -8.98 20.36
N SER A 52 -20.77 -8.23 19.26
CA SER A 52 -19.62 -8.08 18.35
C SER A 52 -18.42 -7.52 19.09
N LYS A 53 -17.25 -8.15 18.92
CA LYS A 53 -15.97 -7.64 19.44
C LYS A 53 -15.41 -6.50 18.58
N GLY A 54 -16.13 -6.08 17.54
CA GLY A 54 -15.75 -4.98 16.65
C GLY A 54 -14.73 -5.37 15.59
N PHE A 55 -14.59 -6.66 15.29
CA PHE A 55 -13.76 -7.13 14.19
C PHE A 55 -14.32 -8.39 13.52
N ALA A 56 -14.00 -8.54 12.23
CA ALA A 56 -14.40 -9.65 11.39
C ALA A 56 -13.21 -10.17 10.58
N PHE A 57 -13.35 -11.38 10.07
CA PHE A 57 -12.48 -11.93 9.03
C PHE A 57 -13.30 -12.34 7.83
N CYS A 58 -12.74 -12.17 6.63
CA CYS A 58 -13.36 -12.64 5.41
C CYS A 58 -12.33 -13.11 4.38
N GLU A 59 -12.79 -13.85 3.38
CA GLU A 59 -12.03 -14.19 2.19
C GLU A 59 -12.99 -14.10 0.99
N TYR A 60 -12.56 -13.44 -0.08
CA TYR A 60 -13.32 -13.37 -1.34
C TYR A 60 -13.15 -14.65 -2.16
N SER A 61 -14.15 -14.97 -2.98
CA SER A 61 -14.05 -16.07 -3.96
C SER A 61 -13.03 -15.76 -5.04
N ASP A 62 -12.94 -14.50 -5.45
CA ASP A 62 -11.90 -14.01 -6.36
C ASP A 62 -10.75 -13.40 -5.58
N THR A 63 -9.56 -13.97 -5.72
CA THR A 63 -8.35 -13.52 -5.03
C THR A 63 -7.90 -12.14 -5.52
N ASN A 64 -8.19 -11.76 -6.77
CA ASN A 64 -7.80 -10.46 -7.34
C ASN A 64 -8.50 -9.29 -6.66
N VAL A 65 -9.66 -9.54 -6.04
CA VAL A 65 -10.45 -8.53 -5.31
C VAL A 65 -9.86 -8.24 -3.93
N THR A 66 -9.08 -9.15 -3.36
CA THR A 66 -8.57 -9.07 -1.98
C THR A 66 -7.82 -7.76 -1.71
N ASP A 67 -6.84 -7.43 -2.55
CA ASP A 67 -6.01 -6.24 -2.37
C ASP A 67 -6.81 -4.95 -2.66
N ILE A 68 -7.69 -4.98 -3.68
CA ILE A 68 -8.58 -3.87 -4.02
C ILE A 68 -9.54 -3.56 -2.86
N ALA A 69 -10.14 -4.60 -2.27
CA ALA A 69 -11.04 -4.47 -1.14
C ALA A 69 -10.30 -3.99 0.12
N CYS A 70 -9.06 -4.44 0.36
CA CYS A 70 -8.26 -3.94 1.47
C CYS A 70 -7.98 -2.44 1.31
N THR A 71 -7.53 -1.99 0.14
CA THR A 71 -7.25 -0.57 -0.09
C THR A 71 -8.52 0.28 -0.08
N GLY A 72 -9.61 -0.20 -0.70
CA GLY A 72 -10.85 0.55 -0.83
C GLY A 72 -11.67 0.67 0.46
N LEU A 73 -11.63 -0.36 1.31
CA LEU A 73 -12.38 -0.36 2.57
C LEU A 73 -11.58 0.20 3.75
N ASN A 74 -10.24 0.20 3.69
CA ASN A 74 -9.43 0.68 4.78
C ASN A 74 -9.61 2.20 5.00
N ASN A 75 -9.86 2.60 6.24
CA ASN A 75 -10.24 3.95 6.67
C ASN A 75 -11.61 4.44 6.18
N MET A 76 -12.44 3.59 5.58
CA MET A 76 -13.80 3.96 5.22
C MET A 76 -14.63 4.26 6.47
N GLU A 77 -15.42 5.34 6.42
CA GLU A 77 -16.35 5.69 7.49
C GLU A 77 -17.57 4.76 7.49
N LEU A 78 -17.79 4.11 8.62
CA LEU A 78 -18.90 3.24 8.90
C LEU A 78 -19.55 3.72 10.22
N GLY A 79 -20.57 4.57 10.07
CA GLY A 79 -21.15 5.31 11.19
C GLY A 79 -20.18 6.37 11.72
N ASP A 80 -19.93 6.33 13.04
CA ASP A 80 -19.02 7.22 13.76
C ASP A 80 -17.55 6.77 13.75
N ARG A 81 -17.24 5.67 13.05
CA ARG A 81 -15.92 5.03 13.09
C ARG A 81 -15.35 4.81 11.70
N ARG A 82 -14.03 4.77 11.62
CA ARG A 82 -13.32 4.33 10.41
C ARG A 82 -12.90 2.88 10.54
N ILE A 83 -13.36 2.03 9.65
CA ILE A 83 -12.98 0.62 9.68
C ILE A 83 -11.54 0.45 9.19
N ILE A 84 -10.86 -0.55 9.73
CA ILE A 84 -9.47 -0.87 9.39
C ILE A 84 -9.48 -2.17 8.62
N VAL A 85 -9.00 -2.19 7.39
CA VAL A 85 -9.02 -3.39 6.54
C VAL A 85 -7.62 -3.72 6.07
N GLN A 86 -7.18 -4.95 6.31
CA GLN A 86 -5.82 -5.39 6.01
C GLN A 86 -5.76 -6.90 5.81
N ARG A 87 -4.73 -7.40 5.12
CA ARG A 87 -4.47 -8.85 5.03
C ARG A 87 -4.12 -9.41 6.41
N ALA A 88 -4.74 -10.54 6.75
CA ALA A 88 -4.65 -11.17 8.06
C ALA A 88 -3.43 -12.10 8.19
N SER A 89 -2.41 -11.96 7.34
CA SER A 89 -1.29 -12.90 7.15
C SER A 89 -0.81 -13.59 8.44
N VAL A 90 -0.59 -14.90 8.33
CA VAL A 90 -0.03 -15.75 9.38
C VAL A 90 1.41 -15.32 9.71
N GLY A 91 1.62 -14.83 10.92
CA GLY A 91 2.95 -14.71 11.53
C GLY A 91 3.57 -13.31 11.56
N SER A 92 3.46 -12.69 12.73
CA SER A 92 4.37 -11.67 13.30
C SER A 92 4.15 -10.20 12.93
N ARG A 93 3.41 -9.46 13.77
CA ARG A 93 3.99 -8.50 14.74
C ARG A 93 2.91 -7.80 15.58
N THR A 94 2.83 -8.27 16.82
CA THR A 94 2.61 -7.55 18.08
C THR A 94 2.43 -6.02 18.01
N ASN A 95 1.22 -5.56 18.37
CA ASN A 95 0.95 -4.51 19.37
C ASN A 95 2.05 -3.47 19.61
N GLN A 96 2.03 -2.32 18.91
CA GLN A 96 2.59 -1.08 19.48
C GLN A 96 1.75 0.16 19.12
N LEU A 97 1.06 0.60 20.16
CA LEU A 97 0.49 1.92 20.41
C LEU A 97 1.64 2.96 20.43
N PRO A 98 1.48 4.18 19.89
CA PRO A 98 2.42 5.27 20.13
C PRO A 98 1.93 6.10 21.32
N SER A 99 2.47 5.83 22.50
CA SER A 99 2.37 6.75 23.63
C SER A 99 3.63 6.68 24.46
N GLN A 100 4.54 7.65 24.27
CA GLN A 100 5.36 8.20 25.35
C GLN A 100 6.12 9.44 24.87
N MET A 101 5.64 10.59 25.31
CA MET A 101 6.46 11.78 25.52
C MET A 101 7.27 11.61 26.81
N MET A 102 8.41 12.33 26.84
CA MET A 102 9.14 12.86 28.01
C MET A 102 10.39 12.09 28.47
N GLY A 103 11.55 12.75 28.33
CA GLY A 103 12.83 12.33 28.92
C GLY A 103 14.04 13.04 28.29
N MET A 104 14.25 14.31 28.61
CA MET A 104 15.45 15.09 28.25
C MET A 104 16.69 14.57 28.99
N GLN A 105 17.83 14.37 28.31
CA GLN A 105 19.13 14.92 28.74
C GLN A 105 20.21 14.83 27.64
N PRO A 106 21.17 15.79 27.60
CA PRO A 106 22.09 16.00 26.49
C PRO A 106 23.48 15.39 26.75
N GLY A 107 24.14 14.87 25.72
CA GLY A 107 25.59 14.63 25.78
C GLY A 107 26.10 13.55 24.84
N VAL A 108 27.07 13.96 24.02
CA VAL A 108 28.09 13.18 23.30
C VAL A 108 27.65 12.32 22.11
N MET A 109 27.96 12.82 20.91
CA MET A 109 28.17 12.00 19.71
C MET A 109 29.50 11.25 19.86
N PRO A 110 29.57 9.99 19.43
CA PRO A 110 30.69 9.61 18.58
C PRO A 110 30.24 8.91 17.30
N MET A 111 30.89 9.37 16.23
CA MET A 111 30.92 8.85 14.87
C MET A 111 31.49 7.42 14.84
N GLY A 112 30.87 6.51 14.10
CA GLY A 112 31.38 5.16 13.84
C GLY A 112 30.40 4.27 13.06
N VAL A 113 30.61 4.13 11.76
CA VAL A 113 30.04 3.10 10.85
C VAL A 113 30.30 1.67 11.42
N PRO A 114 29.59 0.56 11.08
CA PRO A 114 28.96 0.25 9.77
C PRO A 114 27.71 -0.70 9.76
N GLY A 115 26.91 -0.66 8.69
CA GLY A 115 26.17 -1.83 8.19
C GLY A 115 24.92 -2.31 8.94
N GLY A 116 23.78 -2.32 8.23
CA GLY A 116 22.50 -2.93 8.65
C GLY A 116 21.65 -1.99 9.50
N LEU A 117 20.32 -1.95 9.45
CA LEU A 117 19.30 -2.83 8.87
C LEU A 117 18.11 -1.90 8.61
N LEU A 118 17.74 -1.65 7.35
CA LEU A 118 16.42 -1.07 7.11
C LEU A 118 15.36 -2.13 7.49
N PRO A 119 14.39 -1.82 8.36
CA PRO A 119 13.37 -2.77 8.77
C PRO A 119 12.50 -3.17 7.57
N SER A 120 12.52 -4.48 7.28
CA SER A 120 11.88 -5.19 6.17
C SER A 120 10.35 -5.21 6.19
N ASN A 121 9.67 -4.12 6.57
CA ASN A 121 8.22 -4.13 6.83
C ASN A 121 7.38 -3.22 5.92
N LEU A 122 7.91 -2.79 4.77
CA LEU A 122 7.18 -1.97 3.78
C LEU A 122 6.99 -2.63 2.40
N THR A 123 7.37 -3.89 2.23
CA THR A 123 7.29 -4.59 0.95
C THR A 123 6.59 -5.92 1.15
N GLY A 124 5.26 -5.87 1.25
CA GLY A 124 4.40 -7.04 1.15
C GLY A 124 4.22 -7.43 -0.31
N ASP A 125 5.18 -8.16 -0.83
CA ASP A 125 5.06 -9.24 -1.81
C ASP A 125 6.46 -9.90 -1.87
N ASN A 126 6.65 -11.03 -2.53
CA ASN A 126 7.97 -11.60 -2.73
C ASN A 126 8.73 -10.74 -3.76
N ILE A 127 9.14 -9.55 -3.34
CA ILE A 127 9.62 -8.52 -4.23
C ILE A 127 11.09 -8.80 -4.49
N GLN A 128 11.31 -9.63 -5.49
CA GLN A 128 12.63 -9.77 -6.07
C GLN A 128 13.04 -8.39 -6.58
N PRO A 129 14.24 -7.92 -6.21
CA PRO A 129 14.72 -6.63 -6.67
C PRO A 129 14.84 -6.69 -8.20
N THR A 130 14.12 -5.80 -8.86
CA THR A 130 14.15 -5.65 -10.32
C THR A 130 14.89 -4.38 -10.69
N THR A 131 15.12 -4.19 -11.99
CA THR A 131 15.66 -2.96 -12.56
C THR A 131 14.62 -1.83 -12.63
N ILE A 132 13.33 -2.12 -12.40
CA ILE A 132 12.24 -1.17 -12.58
C ILE A 132 11.63 -0.78 -11.24
N LEU A 133 11.55 0.52 -11.01
CA LEU A 133 10.88 1.11 -9.87
C LEU A 133 9.59 1.81 -10.29
N GLN A 134 8.55 1.64 -9.49
CA GLN A 134 7.35 2.48 -9.53
C GLN A 134 7.37 3.44 -8.34
N LEU A 135 7.26 4.72 -8.62
CA LEU A 135 7.10 5.79 -7.63
C LEU A 135 5.63 6.19 -7.62
N LEU A 136 5.01 6.10 -6.46
CA LEU A 136 3.64 6.47 -6.22
C LEU A 136 3.60 7.70 -5.31
N ASN A 137 2.52 8.46 -5.42
CA ASN A 137 2.24 9.60 -4.56
C ASN A 137 3.26 10.76 -4.67
N MET A 138 3.98 10.82 -5.80
CA MET A 138 4.96 11.88 -6.10
C MET A 138 4.35 13.03 -6.92
N VAL A 139 3.36 12.73 -7.78
CA VAL A 139 2.72 13.66 -8.72
C VAL A 139 1.20 13.50 -8.69
N GLY A 140 0.49 14.62 -8.80
CA GLY A 140 -0.97 14.70 -8.89
C GLY A 140 -1.44 14.71 -10.34
N ASN A 141 -2.70 14.36 -10.56
CA ASN A 141 -3.26 14.32 -11.91
C ASN A 141 -3.28 15.70 -12.57
N ASP A 142 -3.51 16.76 -11.82
CA ASP A 142 -3.57 18.15 -12.30
C ASP A 142 -2.21 18.61 -12.86
N GLU A 143 -1.13 18.28 -12.14
CA GLU A 143 0.27 18.56 -12.50
C GLU A 143 0.72 17.83 -13.79
N LEU A 144 -0.01 16.78 -14.20
CA LEU A 144 0.28 16.00 -15.40
C LEU A 144 -0.55 16.44 -16.62
N VAL A 145 -1.55 17.31 -16.45
CA VAL A 145 -2.36 17.83 -17.56
C VAL A 145 -1.60 18.95 -18.25
N ASP A 146 -0.87 19.78 -17.51
CA ASP A 146 -0.07 20.88 -18.06
C ASP A 146 1.21 20.38 -18.75
N ASP A 147 1.52 20.92 -19.94
CA ASP A 147 2.69 20.50 -20.72
C ASP A 147 4.00 21.03 -20.15
N GLU A 148 4.03 22.24 -19.58
CA GLU A 148 5.24 22.84 -19.00
C GLU A 148 5.60 22.13 -17.70
N GLU A 149 4.61 21.96 -16.80
CA GLU A 149 4.79 21.27 -15.52
C GLU A 149 5.14 19.79 -15.70
N TYR A 150 4.55 19.11 -16.70
CA TYR A 150 4.94 17.75 -17.05
C TYR A 150 6.40 17.64 -17.47
N ASN A 151 6.90 18.57 -18.28
CA ASN A 151 8.30 18.56 -18.71
C ASN A 151 9.24 18.81 -17.52
N ASP A 152 8.90 19.76 -16.64
CA ASP A 152 9.67 20.03 -15.43
C ASP A 152 9.75 18.80 -14.52
N ILE A 153 8.61 18.13 -14.27
CA ILE A 153 8.56 16.88 -13.50
C ILE A 153 9.41 15.79 -14.17
N LEU A 154 9.36 15.68 -15.49
CA LEU A 154 10.10 14.67 -16.23
C LEU A 154 11.61 14.89 -16.11
N GLU A 155 12.07 16.13 -16.27
CA GLU A 155 13.48 16.49 -16.07
C GLU A 155 13.90 16.29 -14.61
N ASP A 156 13.13 16.77 -13.64
CA ASP A 156 13.42 16.63 -12.21
C ASP A 156 13.54 15.17 -11.78
N VAL A 157 12.58 14.32 -12.18
CA VAL A 157 12.61 12.90 -11.84
C VAL A 157 13.78 12.21 -12.52
N ARG A 158 14.10 12.59 -13.76
CA ARG A 158 15.23 12.02 -14.50
C ARG A 158 16.57 12.40 -13.86
N ASP A 159 16.76 13.67 -13.51
CA ASP A 159 17.96 14.15 -12.83
C ASP A 159 18.10 13.57 -11.43
N GLU A 160 17.00 13.51 -10.68
CA GLU A 160 17.00 12.95 -9.33
C GLU A 160 17.31 11.44 -9.36
N CYS A 161 16.71 10.68 -10.29
CA CYS A 161 17.03 9.27 -10.48
C CYS A 161 18.44 9.05 -11.03
N GLY A 162 18.92 9.94 -11.89
CA GLY A 162 20.27 9.91 -12.48
C GLY A 162 21.40 9.99 -11.44
N LYS A 163 21.15 10.57 -10.27
CA LYS A 163 22.10 10.60 -9.14
C LYS A 163 22.39 9.22 -8.54
N PHE A 164 21.48 8.26 -8.73
CA PHE A 164 21.56 6.94 -8.13
C PHE A 164 21.95 5.84 -9.13
N GLY A 165 21.79 6.09 -10.42
CA GLY A 165 22.22 5.20 -11.49
C GLY A 165 21.74 5.61 -12.87
N THR A 166 22.09 4.81 -13.87
CA THR A 166 21.74 5.11 -15.27
C THR A 166 20.29 4.75 -15.55
N VAL A 167 19.46 5.76 -15.85
CA VAL A 167 18.05 5.58 -16.23
C VAL A 167 17.96 5.18 -17.72
N GLU A 168 17.54 3.94 -17.98
CA GLU A 168 17.33 3.41 -19.33
C GLU A 168 15.97 3.82 -19.90
N MET A 169 14.93 3.85 -19.06
CA MET A 169 13.58 4.25 -19.47
C MET A 169 12.85 4.98 -18.35
N LEU A 170 12.17 6.07 -18.70
CA LEU A 170 11.29 6.83 -17.81
C LEU A 170 9.91 6.90 -18.46
N LYS A 171 8.86 6.53 -17.72
CA LYS A 171 7.48 6.55 -18.21
C LYS A 171 6.57 7.17 -17.15
N ILE A 172 5.86 8.23 -17.55
CA ILE A 172 4.90 8.94 -16.71
C ILE A 172 3.59 9.03 -17.50
N PRO A 173 2.59 8.19 -17.18
CA PRO A 173 1.30 8.21 -17.88
C PRO A 173 0.55 9.52 -17.58
N ARG A 174 0.21 10.27 -18.64
CA ARG A 174 -0.61 11.48 -18.53
C ARG A 174 -2.09 11.14 -18.60
N PRO A 175 -2.95 11.87 -17.87
CA PRO A 175 -4.38 11.78 -18.07
C PRO A 175 -4.75 12.28 -19.48
N VAL A 176 -5.62 11.55 -20.18
CA VAL A 176 -6.15 11.95 -21.48
C VAL A 176 -7.63 12.25 -21.31
N GLU A 177 -8.09 13.42 -21.79
CA GLU A 177 -9.49 13.80 -21.69
C GLU A 177 -10.41 12.76 -22.34
N GLY A 178 -11.38 12.27 -21.59
CA GLY A 178 -12.36 11.27 -22.05
C GLY A 178 -11.87 9.82 -22.07
N VAL A 179 -10.61 9.54 -21.69
CA VAL A 179 -10.07 8.18 -21.61
C VAL A 179 -9.57 7.88 -20.20
N LYS A 180 -10.03 6.77 -19.62
CA LYS A 180 -9.48 6.28 -18.35
C LYS A 180 -8.09 5.68 -18.62
N VAL A 181 -7.04 6.43 -18.32
CA VAL A 181 -5.66 5.97 -18.38
C VAL A 181 -5.31 5.30 -17.05
N ASN A 182 -4.85 4.05 -17.10
CA ASN A 182 -4.37 3.34 -15.92
C ASN A 182 -2.95 3.80 -15.57
N GLY A 183 -2.66 3.97 -14.27
CA GLY A 183 -1.35 4.41 -13.80
C GLY A 183 -1.12 5.93 -13.81
N VAL A 184 -2.14 6.76 -14.03
CA VAL A 184 -2.03 8.23 -13.83
C VAL A 184 -1.65 8.51 -12.37
N GLY A 185 -0.68 9.40 -12.18
CA GLY A 185 -0.13 9.70 -10.84
C GLY A 185 0.97 8.74 -10.38
N LYS A 186 1.36 7.77 -11.22
CA LYS A 186 2.50 6.86 -10.99
C LYS A 186 3.62 7.19 -11.97
N ILE A 187 4.85 7.08 -11.49
CA ILE A 187 6.05 7.25 -12.32
C ILE A 187 6.81 5.94 -12.35
N PHE A 188 7.24 5.51 -13.53
CA PHE A 188 7.97 4.27 -13.71
C PHE A 188 9.36 4.55 -14.26
N VAL A 189 10.37 4.02 -13.59
CA VAL A 189 11.78 4.25 -13.90
C VAL A 189 12.48 2.91 -14.03
N LYS A 190 13.05 2.63 -15.20
CA LYS A 190 13.92 1.48 -15.46
C LYS A 190 15.37 1.92 -15.38
N PHE A 191 16.13 1.29 -14.50
CA PHE A 191 17.58 1.43 -14.39
C PHE A 191 18.30 0.36 -15.21
N GLN A 192 19.56 0.60 -15.54
CA GLN A 192 20.41 -0.39 -16.20
C GLN A 192 20.67 -1.62 -15.31
N ASN A 193 20.86 -1.41 -14.00
CA ASN A 193 21.19 -2.48 -13.06
C ASN A 193 20.23 -2.54 -11.86
N VAL A 194 19.99 -3.74 -11.35
CA VAL A 194 19.18 -3.98 -10.14
C VAL A 194 19.78 -3.30 -8.92
N SER A 195 21.11 -3.26 -8.83
CA SER A 195 21.84 -2.61 -7.74
C SER A 195 21.60 -1.09 -7.70
N GLU A 196 21.51 -0.45 -8.86
CA GLU A 196 21.20 0.98 -9.00
C GLU A 196 19.75 1.24 -8.58
N ALA A 197 18.79 0.45 -9.08
CA ALA A 197 17.39 0.51 -8.68
C ALA A 197 17.23 0.32 -7.15
N THR A 198 17.98 -0.61 -6.57
CA THR A 198 17.95 -0.83 -5.11
C THR A 198 18.45 0.39 -4.34
N THR A 199 19.48 1.06 -4.85
CA THR A 199 20.06 2.26 -4.24
C THR A 199 19.08 3.43 -4.35
N ALA A 200 18.51 3.64 -5.53
CA ALA A 200 17.49 4.65 -5.80
C ALA A 200 16.24 4.44 -4.93
N LEU A 201 15.73 3.21 -4.82
CA LEU A 201 14.58 2.90 -3.97
C LEU A 201 14.83 3.28 -2.52
N ARG A 202 15.99 2.92 -1.97
CA ARG A 202 16.33 3.27 -0.57
C ARG A 202 16.46 4.76 -0.35
N ALA A 203 16.92 5.50 -1.35
CA ALA A 203 17.08 6.95 -1.26
C ALA A 203 15.75 7.69 -1.43
N LEU A 204 14.88 7.22 -2.33
CA LEU A 204 13.63 7.89 -2.72
C LEU A 204 12.44 7.48 -1.85
N ALA A 205 12.38 6.23 -1.39
CA ALA A 205 11.29 5.74 -0.56
C ALA A 205 11.25 6.47 0.80
N GLY A 206 10.07 7.00 1.15
CA GLY A 206 9.87 7.70 2.40
C GLY A 206 10.29 9.17 2.38
N ARG A 207 10.79 9.70 1.26
CA ARG A 207 11.02 11.15 1.12
C ARG A 207 9.68 11.87 1.08
N LYS A 208 9.63 13.09 1.65
CA LYS A 208 8.50 14.00 1.51
C LYS A 208 8.66 14.83 0.22
N PHE A 209 7.62 14.87 -0.59
CA PHE A 209 7.49 15.71 -1.78
C PHE A 209 6.13 16.42 -1.73
N ALA A 210 6.12 17.76 -1.68
CA ALA A 210 4.89 18.56 -1.54
C ALA A 210 3.94 18.06 -0.41
N ASP A 211 4.50 17.78 0.77
CA ASP A 211 3.83 17.17 1.94
C ASP A 211 3.33 15.72 1.78
N ARG A 212 3.50 15.12 0.61
CA ARG A 212 3.21 13.71 0.35
C ARG A 212 4.43 12.84 0.62
N THR A 213 4.22 11.65 1.15
CA THR A 213 5.29 10.65 1.26
C THR A 213 5.41 9.89 -0.06
N VAL A 214 6.59 9.93 -0.66
CA VAL A 214 6.91 9.16 -1.87
C VAL A 214 7.00 7.67 -1.50
N ILE A 215 6.17 6.88 -2.16
CA ILE A 215 6.18 5.42 -2.00
C ILE A 215 6.90 4.85 -3.21
N VAL A 216 7.89 3.98 -2.98
CA VAL A 216 8.63 3.33 -4.06
C VAL A 216 8.53 1.83 -3.90
N SER A 217 8.21 1.14 -4.98
CA SER A 217 8.16 -0.31 -5.04
C SER A 217 8.83 -0.82 -6.31
N TYR A 218 9.28 -2.07 -6.32
CA TYR A 218 9.76 -2.69 -7.54
C TYR A 218 8.58 -3.10 -8.43
N LEU A 219 8.83 -3.11 -9.73
CA LEU A 219 7.88 -3.59 -10.74
C LEU A 219 8.57 -4.63 -11.63
N THR A 220 7.83 -5.64 -12.09
CA THR A 220 8.37 -6.61 -13.04
C THR A 220 8.48 -5.99 -14.44
N GLU A 221 9.45 -6.43 -15.24
CA GLU A 221 9.56 -5.98 -16.64
C GLU A 221 8.29 -6.30 -17.42
N SER A 222 7.66 -7.46 -17.16
CA SER A 222 6.42 -7.88 -17.80
C SER A 222 5.27 -6.89 -17.56
N ASP A 223 5.03 -6.49 -16.32
CA ASP A 223 3.96 -5.54 -15.99
C ASP A 223 4.27 -4.14 -16.56
N PHE A 224 5.54 -3.74 -16.56
CA PHE A 224 5.97 -2.47 -17.13
C PHE A 224 5.72 -2.38 -18.64
N TYR A 225 6.04 -3.43 -19.40
CA TYR A 225 5.80 -3.46 -20.85
C TYR A 225 4.34 -3.75 -21.21
N SER A 226 3.60 -4.45 -20.35
CA SER A 226 2.19 -4.79 -20.58
C SER A 226 1.22 -3.64 -20.25
N GLU A 227 1.72 -2.51 -19.75
CA GLU A 227 0.93 -1.39 -19.24
C GLU A 227 -0.11 -1.80 -18.17
N ASN A 228 0.20 -2.87 -17.45
CA ASN A 228 -0.67 -3.47 -16.46
C ASN A 228 -0.42 -2.80 -15.10
N PHE A 229 -0.83 -1.53 -15.01
CA PHE A 229 -0.55 -0.63 -13.87
C PHE A 229 -1.77 -0.31 -13.01
#